data_AF-A0A960LAN2-F1
#
_entry.id   AF-A0A960LAN2-F1
#
_cell.length_a   1.000
_cell.length_b   1.000
_cell.length_c   1.000
_cell.angle_alpha   90.00
_cell.angle_beta   90.00
_cell.angle_gamma   90.00
#
_symmetry.space_group_name_H-M   'P 1'
#
loop_
_entity.id
_entity.type
_entity.pdbx_description
1 polymer ?
#
loop_
_entity_poly.entity_id
_entity_poly.type
_entity_poly.pdbx_seq_one_letter_code
_entity_poly.pdbx_strand_id
1 'polypeptide(L)'
;MSAPDLRSPPAPRSPWQLLYGAAHRLRRRWYRSRARRLPRPVISIGNLHWGGAGKTPLVAAIGRHLAARGLRVAVLSRGYGGDGRGVRIVSTGTGPLLGPLVAGDEPVLLAGEMPGVAVVVDPADYAAVIDEMKANDGAVSADLRRRLAARA
;
A
#
# COMPACT_ATOMS: atom_id res chain seq x y z
N MET A 1 19.04 34.51 -6.53
CA MET A 1 19.24 33.05 -6.66
C MET A 1 18.00 32.47 -7.32
N SER A 2 18.10 32.08 -8.60
CA SER A 2 16.98 31.49 -9.34
C SER A 2 16.67 30.08 -8.81
N ALA A 3 15.40 29.75 -8.62
CA ALA A 3 14.99 28.42 -8.18
C ALA A 3 15.50 27.35 -9.17
N PRO A 4 16.04 26.22 -8.69
CA PRO A 4 16.52 25.17 -9.57
C PRO A 4 15.36 24.60 -10.40
N ASP A 5 15.57 24.46 -11.71
CA ASP A 5 14.60 23.81 -12.59
C ASP A 5 14.48 22.32 -12.23
N LEU A 6 13.34 21.95 -11.64
CA LEU A 6 13.02 20.58 -11.24
C LEU A 6 12.52 19.72 -12.41
N ARG A 7 12.34 20.28 -13.61
CA ARG A 7 11.79 19.56 -14.77
C ARG A 7 12.85 18.78 -15.54
N SER A 8 14.10 19.25 -15.52
CA SER A 8 15.23 18.56 -16.14
C SER A 8 16.04 17.79 -15.09
N PRO A 9 16.19 16.45 -15.20
CA PRO A 9 17.08 15.73 -14.31
C PRO A 9 18.51 16.23 -14.50
N PRO A 10 19.25 16.55 -13.41
CA PRO A 10 20.60 17.07 -13.53
C PRO A 10 21.49 16.06 -14.25
N ALA A 11 22.46 16.55 -15.02
CA ALA A 11 23.45 15.72 -15.68
C ALA A 11 24.15 14.82 -14.63
N PRO A 12 24.33 13.52 -14.93
CA PRO A 12 24.96 12.59 -14.01
C PRO A 12 26.40 13.04 -13.75
N ARG A 13 26.75 13.17 -12.48
CA ARG A 13 28.05 13.69 -12.04
C ARG A 13 29.08 12.58 -11.79
N SER A 14 28.70 11.31 -11.95
CA SER A 14 29.60 10.16 -11.77
C SER A 14 29.15 8.93 -12.56
N PRO A 15 30.08 8.00 -12.88
CA PRO A 15 29.74 6.73 -13.54
C PRO A 15 28.76 5.88 -12.71
N TRP A 16 28.83 5.99 -11.38
CA TRP A 16 27.89 5.31 -10.47
C TRP A 16 26.45 5.83 -10.61
N GLN A 17 26.27 7.13 -10.83
CA GLN A 17 24.94 7.70 -11.09
C GLN A 17 24.37 7.24 -12.43
N LEU A 18 25.22 7.10 -13.46
CA LEU A 18 24.82 6.52 -14.74
C LEU A 18 24.37 5.07 -14.58
N LEU A 19 25.16 4.25 -13.87
CA LEU A 19 24.85 2.85 -13.61
C LEU A 19 23.55 2.69 -12.81
N TYR A 20 23.41 3.43 -11.70
CA TYR A 20 22.19 3.44 -10.91
C TYR A 20 20.97 3.89 -11.73
N GLY A 21 21.12 4.96 -12.52
CA GLY A 21 20.08 5.46 -13.41
C GLY A 21 19.67 4.45 -14.49
N ALA A 22 20.63 3.75 -15.09
CA ALA A 22 20.39 2.67 -16.05
C ALA A 22 19.67 1.48 -15.42
N ALA A 23 20.16 0.99 -14.28
CA ALA A 23 19.53 -0.08 -13.51
C ALA A 23 18.10 0.28 -13.12
N HIS A 24 17.87 1.51 -12.63
CA HIS A 24 16.55 1.99 -12.27
C HIS A 24 15.62 2.12 -13.49
N ARG A 25 16.12 2.56 -14.66
CA ARG A 25 15.36 2.58 -15.93
C ARG A 25 14.94 1.18 -16.35
N LEU A 26 15.86 0.22 -16.34
CA LEU A 26 15.59 -1.17 -16.69
C LEU A 26 14.54 -1.77 -15.74
N ARG A 27 14.73 -1.57 -14.42
CA ARG A 27 13.78 -2.00 -13.39
C ARG A 27 12.38 -1.42 -13.62
N ARG A 28 12.26 -0.12 -13.90
CA ARG A 28 10.96 0.51 -14.22
C ARG A 28 10.32 -0.06 -15.48
N ARG A 29 11.11 -0.40 -16.51
CA ARG A 29 10.59 -1.01 -17.74
C ARG A 29 10.07 -2.42 -17.46
N TRP A 30 10.80 -3.19 -16.67
CA TRP A 30 10.42 -4.54 -16.23
C TRP A 30 9.14 -4.56 -15.38
N TYR A 31 8.99 -3.62 -14.42
CA TYR A 31 7.74 -3.51 -13.66
C TYR A 31 6.57 -3.04 -14.52
N ARG A 32 6.78 -2.09 -15.45
CA ARG A 32 5.72 -1.64 -16.36
C ARG A 32 5.21 -2.76 -17.26
N SER A 33 6.07 -3.64 -17.75
CA SER A 33 5.64 -4.79 -18.56
C SER A 33 4.88 -5.84 -17.75
N ARG A 34 4.99 -5.82 -16.41
CA ARG A 34 4.29 -6.71 -15.48
C ARG A 34 3.13 -6.02 -14.75
N ALA A 35 2.86 -4.75 -15.04
CA ALA A 35 1.82 -3.99 -14.39
C ALA A 35 0.45 -4.58 -14.78
N ARG A 36 -0.35 -4.91 -13.76
CA ARG A 36 -1.73 -5.37 -13.96
C ARG A 36 -2.68 -4.20 -13.74
N ARG A 37 -3.67 -4.08 -14.62
CA ARG A 37 -4.78 -3.16 -14.39
C ARG A 37 -5.76 -3.80 -13.43
N LEU A 38 -6.10 -3.06 -12.40
CA LEU A 38 -7.08 -3.47 -11.41
C LEU A 38 -8.46 -2.93 -11.83
N PRO A 39 -9.55 -3.64 -11.48
CA PRO A 39 -10.93 -3.28 -11.86
C PRO A 39 -11.48 -2.00 -11.24
N ARG A 40 -10.84 -1.54 -10.16
CA ARG A 40 -11.32 -0.51 -9.26
C ARG A 40 -10.24 0.57 -9.25
N PRO A 41 -10.61 1.84 -8.99
CA PRO A 41 -9.62 2.90 -8.85
C PRO A 41 -8.61 2.58 -7.75
N VAL A 42 -7.32 2.80 -8.04
CA VAL A 42 -6.22 2.57 -7.10
C VAL A 42 -5.47 3.87 -6.91
N ILE A 43 -5.32 4.28 -5.65
CA ILE A 43 -4.52 5.44 -5.26
C ILE A 43 -3.23 4.92 -4.64
N SER A 44 -2.09 5.16 -5.30
CA SER A 44 -0.78 4.82 -4.75
C SER A 44 -0.19 6.02 -4.02
N ILE A 45 0.07 5.86 -2.73
CA ILE A 45 0.66 6.91 -1.89
C ILE A 45 2.11 6.53 -1.58
N GLY A 46 3.05 7.30 -2.12
CA GLY A 46 4.48 7.06 -2.05
C GLY A 46 5.26 8.34 -1.77
N ASN A 47 6.55 8.19 -1.46
CA ASN A 47 7.48 9.30 -1.25
C ASN A 47 8.80 8.90 -1.88
N LEU A 48 9.53 9.90 -2.36
CA LEU A 48 10.85 9.75 -2.97
C LEU A 48 11.97 9.68 -1.92
N HIS A 49 11.71 10.19 -0.71
CA HIS A 49 12.67 10.21 0.38
C HIS A 49 12.38 9.12 1.43
N TRP A 50 13.44 8.67 2.09
CA TRP A 50 13.39 7.84 3.29
C TRP A 50 13.12 8.72 4.52
N GLY A 51 12.30 8.25 5.46
CA GLY A 51 11.88 9.01 6.65
C GLY A 51 10.37 9.27 6.74
N GLY A 52 9.94 9.90 7.85
CA GLY A 52 8.54 10.21 8.18
C GLY A 52 7.95 11.30 7.29
N ALA A 53 7.64 10.97 6.05
CA ALA A 53 7.19 11.92 5.03
C ALA A 53 5.67 12.12 4.97
N GLY A 54 4.98 11.97 6.10
CA GLY A 54 3.53 12.22 6.19
C GLY A 54 2.64 11.27 5.37
N LYS A 55 3.17 10.17 4.82
CA LYS A 55 2.36 9.19 4.07
C LYS A 55 1.22 8.64 4.91
N THR A 56 1.53 8.20 6.12
CA THR A 56 0.57 7.54 7.01
C THR A 56 -0.58 8.50 7.38
N PRO A 57 -0.33 9.75 7.82
CA PRO A 57 -1.38 10.76 7.97
C PRO A 57 -2.19 11.02 6.69
N LEU A 58 -1.54 11.07 5.53
CA LEU A 58 -2.21 11.31 4.24
C LEU A 58 -3.12 10.13 3.85
N VAL A 59 -2.66 8.89 4.05
CA VAL A 59 -3.45 7.67 3.86
C VAL A 59 -4.67 7.71 4.78
N ALA A 60 -4.49 8.04 6.06
CA ALA A 60 -5.57 8.14 7.03
C ALA A 60 -6.60 9.22 6.65
N ALA A 61 -6.14 10.39 6.20
CA ALA A 61 -7.00 11.47 5.76
C ALA A 61 -7.82 11.08 4.52
N ILE A 62 -7.18 10.51 3.50
CA ILE A 62 -7.87 10.07 2.27
C ILE A 62 -8.84 8.93 2.58
N GLY A 63 -8.43 7.94 3.37
CA GLY A 63 -9.26 6.81 3.76
C GLY A 63 -10.53 7.26 4.48
N ARG A 64 -10.40 8.09 5.52
CA ARG A 64 -11.54 8.66 6.23
C ARG A 64 -12.45 9.49 5.34
N HIS A 65 -11.87 10.36 4.50
CA HIS A 65 -12.64 11.23 3.62
C HIS A 65 -13.48 10.45 2.61
N LEU A 66 -12.92 9.39 2.03
CA LEU A 66 -13.63 8.53 1.10
C LEU A 66 -14.68 7.67 1.82
N ALA A 67 -14.37 7.13 3.00
CA ALA A 67 -15.32 6.39 3.83
C ALA A 67 -16.51 7.26 4.27
N ALA A 68 -16.26 8.52 4.66
CA ALA A 68 -17.29 9.49 5.03
C ALA A 68 -18.25 9.82 3.86
N ARG A 69 -17.81 9.62 2.62
CA ARG A 69 -18.64 9.74 1.41
C ARG A 69 -19.40 8.45 1.08
N GLY A 70 -19.39 7.46 1.97
CA GLY A 70 -20.04 6.16 1.77
C GLY A 70 -19.29 5.24 0.81
N LEU A 71 -18.04 5.55 0.44
CA LEU A 71 -17.24 4.67 -0.41
C LEU A 71 -16.62 3.56 0.42
N ARG A 72 -16.59 2.36 -0.15
CA ARG A 72 -15.89 1.21 0.42
C ARG A 72 -14.41 1.30 0.07
N VAL A 73 -13.57 1.52 1.06
CA VAL A 73 -12.13 1.74 0.92
C VAL A 73 -11.37 0.61 1.61
N ALA A 74 -10.32 0.12 0.95
CA ALA A 74 -9.32 -0.70 1.60
C ALA A 74 -7.93 -0.10 1.41
N VAL A 75 -7.14 -0.16 2.48
CA VAL A 75 -5.74 0.21 2.49
C VAL A 75 -4.90 -1.05 2.41
N LEU A 76 -4.03 -1.09 1.40
CA LEU A 76 -3.07 -2.16 1.19
C LEU A 76 -1.71 -1.67 1.68
N SER A 77 -1.16 -2.36 2.69
CA SER A 77 0.17 -2.09 3.22
C SER A 77 1.10 -3.28 3.03
N ARG A 78 2.40 -3.04 3.14
CA ARG A 78 3.42 -4.10 3.11
C ARG A 78 3.63 -4.77 4.47
N GLY A 79 3.15 -4.18 5.57
CA GLY A 79 3.38 -4.72 6.92
C GLY A 79 4.78 -4.49 7.46
N TYR A 80 5.37 -3.32 7.19
CA TYR A 80 6.70 -3.00 7.67
C TYR A 80 6.78 -3.09 9.20
N GLY A 81 7.80 -3.77 9.73
CA GLY A 81 8.01 -3.99 11.16
C GLY A 81 7.23 -5.16 11.76
N GLY A 82 6.31 -5.79 11.02
CA GLY A 82 5.62 -7.01 11.46
C GLY A 82 6.34 -8.28 11.04
N ASP A 83 6.22 -9.34 11.84
CA ASP A 83 6.81 -10.67 11.58
C ASP A 83 5.87 -11.62 10.81
N GLY A 84 4.60 -11.24 10.64
CA GLY A 84 3.60 -12.09 10.02
C GLY A 84 3.86 -12.37 8.54
N ARG A 85 3.57 -13.60 8.12
CA ARG A 85 3.70 -14.04 6.72
C ARG A 85 2.33 -14.10 6.03
N GLY A 86 2.33 -14.02 4.71
CA GLY A 86 1.12 -14.07 3.88
C GLY A 86 0.21 -12.86 4.00
N VAL A 87 -0.93 -12.92 3.30
CA VAL A 87 -1.98 -11.89 3.36
C VAL A 87 -2.64 -11.93 4.73
N ARG A 88 -2.75 -10.76 5.37
CA ARG A 88 -3.30 -10.62 6.71
C ARG A 88 -4.27 -9.45 6.76
N ILE A 89 -5.44 -9.68 7.34
CA ILE A 89 -6.45 -8.64 7.53
C ILE A 89 -6.21 -8.00 8.88
N VAL A 90 -5.72 -6.76 8.87
CA VAL A 90 -5.45 -5.99 10.09
C VAL A 90 -6.72 -5.31 10.59
N SER A 91 -7.64 -4.92 9.71
CA SER A 91 -8.93 -4.36 10.11
C SER A 91 -10.02 -4.59 9.08
N THR A 92 -11.26 -4.70 9.56
CA THR A 92 -12.48 -4.62 8.74
C THR A 92 -13.25 -3.31 8.94
N GLY A 93 -12.60 -2.25 9.44
CA GLY A 93 -13.22 -0.95 9.70
C GLY A 93 -13.80 -0.79 11.11
N THR A 94 -13.63 -1.77 11.98
CA THR A 94 -14.07 -1.73 13.39
C THR A 94 -12.88 -1.65 14.35
N GLY A 95 -11.71 -1.23 13.86
CA GLY A 95 -10.46 -1.23 14.62
C GLY A 95 -9.53 -2.41 14.29
N PRO A 96 -8.35 -2.48 14.92
CA PRO A 96 -7.34 -3.50 14.64
C PRO A 96 -7.77 -4.89 15.17
N LEU A 97 -7.63 -5.90 14.32
CA LEU A 97 -7.84 -7.32 14.59
C LEU A 97 -6.51 -8.03 14.94
N LEU A 98 -5.38 -7.44 14.55
CA LEU A 98 -4.05 -7.98 14.75
C LEU A 98 -3.19 -6.97 15.49
N GLY A 99 -2.28 -7.47 16.34
CA GLY A 99 -1.33 -6.65 17.07
C GLY A 99 -0.12 -6.22 16.21
N PRO A 100 0.65 -5.22 16.66
CA PRO A 100 1.76 -4.65 15.88
C PRO A 100 2.90 -5.64 15.61
N LEU A 101 3.15 -6.58 16.53
CA LEU A 101 4.16 -7.64 16.33
C LEU A 101 3.88 -8.43 15.06
N VAL A 102 2.61 -8.75 14.83
CA VAL A 102 2.18 -9.50 13.65
C VAL A 102 2.03 -8.55 12.46
N ALA A 103 1.15 -7.55 12.56
CA ALA A 103 0.72 -6.68 11.47
C ALA A 103 1.72 -5.57 11.06
N GLY A 104 2.65 -5.22 11.95
CA GLY A 104 3.45 -4.01 11.88
C GLY A 104 2.75 -2.83 12.55
N ASP A 105 3.53 -1.86 13.03
CA ASP A 105 3.01 -0.68 13.74
C ASP A 105 2.13 0.21 12.86
N GLU A 106 2.56 0.46 11.61
CA GLU A 106 1.85 1.36 10.69
C GLU A 106 0.44 0.83 10.32
N PRO A 107 0.25 -0.45 9.93
CA PRO A 107 -1.08 -0.97 9.64
C PRO A 107 -2.02 -0.97 10.85
N VAL A 108 -1.50 -1.22 12.05
CA VAL A 108 -2.31 -1.22 13.29
C VAL A 108 -2.75 0.19 13.65
N LEU A 109 -1.85 1.17 13.53
CA LEU A 109 -2.19 2.58 13.70
C LEU A 109 -3.29 2.99 12.72
N LEU A 110 -3.11 2.71 11.43
CA LEU A 110 -4.08 3.01 10.38
C LEU A 110 -5.44 2.36 10.64
N ALA A 111 -5.45 1.11 11.11
CA ALA A 111 -6.66 0.40 11.50
C ALA A 111 -7.43 1.09 12.64
N GLY A 112 -6.72 1.72 13.58
CA GLY A 112 -7.34 2.48 14.67
C GLY A 112 -7.83 3.86 14.23
N GLU A 113 -7.11 4.54 13.34
CA GLU A 113 -7.43 5.91 12.92
C GLU A 113 -8.53 6.00 11.85
N MET A 114 -8.87 4.89 11.18
CA MET A 114 -9.82 4.88 10.06
C MET A 114 -11.01 3.94 10.28
N PRO A 115 -11.98 4.32 11.13
CA PRO A 115 -13.23 3.58 11.23
C PRO A 115 -13.94 3.50 9.86
N GLY A 116 -14.48 2.33 9.53
CA GLY A 116 -15.11 2.03 8.24
C GLY A 116 -14.14 1.67 7.10
N VAL A 117 -12.82 1.66 7.34
CA VAL A 117 -11.82 1.32 6.31
C VAL A 117 -11.16 -0.02 6.62
N ALA A 118 -11.12 -0.91 5.63
CA ALA A 118 -10.39 -2.17 5.76
C ALA A 118 -8.88 -1.94 5.61
N VAL A 119 -8.07 -2.61 6.43
CA VAL A 119 -6.60 -2.57 6.33
C VAL A 119 -6.09 -3.99 6.12
N VAL A 120 -5.35 -4.19 5.04
CA VAL A 120 -4.80 -5.49 4.65
C VAL A 120 -3.30 -5.36 4.42
N VAL A 121 -2.55 -6.35 4.88
CA VAL A 121 -1.10 -6.46 4.76
C VAL A 121 -0.78 -7.66 3.88
N ASP A 122 -0.06 -7.44 2.77
CA ASP A 122 0.57 -8.51 2.00
C ASP A 122 1.71 -7.95 1.14
N PRO A 123 2.94 -8.50 1.23
CA PRO A 123 4.01 -8.15 0.30
C PRO A 123 3.92 -8.82 -1.09
N ALA A 124 3.11 -9.87 -1.30
CA ALA A 124 3.22 -10.75 -2.46
C ALA A 124 2.06 -10.69 -3.48
N ASP A 125 0.80 -10.54 -3.07
CA ASP A 125 -0.34 -10.63 -3.99
C ASP A 125 -1.51 -9.67 -3.70
N TYR A 126 -1.29 -8.39 -4.02
CA TYR A 126 -2.37 -7.38 -4.02
C TYR A 126 -3.49 -7.69 -5.03
N ALA A 127 -3.21 -8.45 -6.09
CA ALA A 127 -4.21 -8.74 -7.12
C ALA A 127 -5.28 -9.69 -6.58
N ALA A 128 -4.89 -10.73 -5.84
CA ALA A 128 -5.82 -11.63 -5.16
C ALA A 128 -6.73 -10.89 -4.16
N VAL A 129 -6.16 -9.99 -3.34
CA VAL A 129 -6.94 -9.19 -2.38
C VAL A 129 -7.99 -8.34 -3.10
N ILE A 130 -7.60 -7.70 -4.19
CA ILE A 130 -8.49 -6.81 -4.95
C ILE A 130 -9.53 -7.59 -5.76
N ASP A 131 -9.16 -8.74 -6.33
CA ASP A 131 -10.09 -9.61 -7.06
C ASP A 131 -11.19 -10.14 -6.14
N GLU A 132 -10.87 -10.48 -4.90
CA GLU A 132 -11.86 -10.92 -3.94
C GLU A 132 -12.70 -9.77 -3.38
N MET A 133 -12.12 -8.58 -3.24
CA MET A 133 -12.89 -7.36 -3.02
C MET A 133 -13.86 -7.06 -4.17
N LYS A 134 -13.59 -7.46 -5.42
CA LYS A 134 -14.61 -7.37 -6.49
C LYS A 134 -15.81 -8.26 -6.19
N ALA A 135 -15.54 -9.51 -5.80
CA ALA A 135 -16.55 -10.57 -5.67
C ALA A 135 -17.53 -10.29 -4.51
N ASN A 136 -17.09 -9.52 -3.51
CA ASN A 136 -17.87 -9.20 -2.31
C ASN A 136 -18.21 -7.71 -2.22
N ASP A 137 -18.29 -7.01 -3.37
CA ASP A 137 -18.58 -5.58 -3.47
C ASP A 137 -17.69 -4.66 -2.60
N GLY A 138 -16.49 -5.09 -2.24
CA GLY A 138 -15.55 -4.32 -1.40
C GLY A 138 -15.61 -4.69 0.08
N ALA A 139 -16.44 -5.65 0.47
CA ALA A 139 -16.35 -6.28 1.78
C ALA A 139 -15.23 -7.33 1.77
N VAL A 140 -14.44 -7.34 2.84
CA VAL A 140 -13.52 -8.45 3.13
C VAL A 140 -14.36 -9.60 3.68
N SER A 141 -14.61 -10.63 2.85
CA SER A 141 -15.53 -11.72 3.22
C SER A 141 -14.99 -12.59 4.35
N ALA A 142 -15.91 -13.26 5.05
CA ALA A 142 -15.57 -14.34 5.99
C ALA A 142 -14.85 -15.52 5.30
N ASP A 143 -14.98 -15.65 3.97
CA ASP A 143 -14.32 -16.68 3.19
C ASP A 143 -12.83 -16.37 2.98
N LEU A 144 -12.46 -15.11 2.74
CA LEU A 144 -11.07 -14.68 2.72
C LEU A 144 -10.42 -14.93 4.08
N ARG A 145 -11.13 -14.64 5.19
CA ARG A 145 -10.64 -14.96 6.54
C ARG A 145 -10.28 -16.45 6.68
N ARG A 146 -11.11 -17.35 6.13
CA ARG A 146 -10.85 -18.81 6.15
C ARG A 146 -9.71 -19.23 5.22
N ARG A 147 -9.65 -18.72 3.99
CA ARG A 147 -8.61 -19.06 3.00
C ARG A 147 -7.24 -18.53 3.37
N LEU A 148 -7.18 -17.39 4.05
CA LEU A 148 -5.93 -16.81 4.55
C LEU A 148 -5.43 -17.49 5.82
N ALA A 149 -6.34 -17.87 6.73
CA ALA A 149 -5.99 -18.70 7.89
C ALA A 149 -5.47 -20.09 7.47
N ALA A 150 -5.93 -20.62 6.33
CA ALA A 150 -5.45 -21.89 5.77
C ALA A 150 -4.14 -21.80 4.96
N ARG A 151 -3.63 -20.58 4.72
CA ARG A 151 -2.36 -20.30 4.01
C ARG A 151 -1.24 -19.77 4.92
N ALA A 152 -1.53 -19.58 6.20
CA ALA A 152 -0.57 -19.27 7.26
C ALA A 152 0.01 -20.56 7.85
#